data_AF-A0A157ZK72-F1
#
_entry.id   AF-A0A157ZK72-F1
#
_cell.length_a   1.000
_cell.length_b   1.000
_cell.length_c   1.000
_cell.angle_alpha   90.00
_cell.angle_beta   90.00
_cell.angle_gamma   90.00
#
_symmetry.space_group_name_H-M   'P 1'
#
loop_
_entity.id
_entity.type
_entity.pdbx_description
1 polymer ?
#
loop_
_entity_poly.entity_id
_entity_poly.type
_entity_poly.pdbx_seq_one_letter_code
_entity_poly.pdbx_strand_id
1 'polypeptide(L)' 'MTEQTDRATPPKQTPEDPNTADRRLSGEQKRAMTNEPAPPERRNDGEEGKLPDPKEVGEAG' A
#
# COMPACT_ATOMS: atom_id res chain seq x y z
N MET A 1 -17.24 10.09 16.43
CA MET A 1 -16.28 11.06 15.87
C MET A 1 -14.91 10.61 16.30
N THR A 2 -14.02 10.30 15.37
CA THR A 2 -12.63 9.90 15.67
C THR A 2 -11.79 11.16 15.64
N GLU A 3 -11.30 11.61 16.79
CA GLU A 3 -10.43 12.77 16.88
C GLU A 3 -9.13 12.48 16.15
N GLN A 4 -8.89 13.20 15.04
CA GLN A 4 -7.68 13.11 14.27
C GLN A 4 -6.59 13.85 15.05
N THR A 5 -5.73 13.12 15.76
CA THR A 5 -4.61 13.73 16.47
C THR A 5 -3.66 14.31 15.43
N ASP A 6 -3.52 15.64 15.39
CA ASP A 6 -2.52 16.40 14.59
C ASP A 6 -1.09 16.12 15.09
N ARG A 7 -0.68 14.85 15.12
CA ARG A 7 0.72 14.50 15.33
C ARG A 7 1.48 14.95 14.10
N ALA A 8 2.31 15.97 14.29
CA ALA A 8 3.27 16.39 13.28
C ALA A 8 4.01 15.15 12.76
N THR A 9 3.93 14.93 11.46
CA THR A 9 4.73 13.88 10.82
C THR A 9 6.20 14.18 11.06
N PRO A 10 7.01 13.16 11.41
CA PRO A 10 8.46 13.34 11.51
C PRO A 10 9.02 13.98 10.24
N PRO A 11 10.08 14.79 10.35
CA PRO A 11 10.69 15.42 9.19
C PRO A 11 11.13 14.36 8.17
N LYS A 12 10.88 14.64 6.89
CA LYS A 12 11.38 13.79 5.82
C LYS A 12 12.90 13.92 5.80
N GLN A 13 13.57 12.78 5.72
CA GLN A 13 15.02 12.73 5.56
C GLN A 13 15.39 13.37 4.21
N THR A 14 16.42 14.22 4.20
CA THR A 14 16.92 14.92 3.01
C THR A 14 18.21 14.29 2.51
N PRO A 15 18.63 14.52 1.24
CA PRO A 15 19.88 13.98 0.70
C PRO A 15 21.14 14.37 1.48
N GLU A 16 21.06 15.47 2.21
CA GLU A 16 22.13 16.05 3.03
C GLU A 16 22.26 15.36 4.40
N ASP A 17 21.29 14.52 4.78
CA ASP A 17 21.35 13.83 6.07
C ASP A 17 22.52 12.83 6.10
N PRO A 18 23.25 12.76 7.23
CA PRO A 18 24.50 11.99 7.32
C PRO A 18 24.33 10.49 7.08
N ASN A 19 23.14 9.94 7.35
CA ASN A 19 22.79 8.53 7.16
C ASN A 19 22.01 8.25 5.86
N THR A 20 21.97 9.21 4.92
CA THR A 20 21.31 9.02 3.61
C THR A 20 21.90 7.87 2.83
N ALA A 21 23.20 7.61 2.96
CA ALA A 21 23.86 6.50 2.30
C ALA A 21 23.32 5.13 2.76
N ASP A 22 22.96 4.98 4.02
CA ASP A 22 22.53 3.70 4.62
C ASP A 22 21.20 3.20 4.04
N ARG A 23 20.39 4.11 3.49
CA ARG A 23 19.10 3.79 2.86
C ARG A 23 19.20 3.59 1.36
N ARG A 24 20.37 3.81 0.75
CA ARG A 24 20.54 3.60 -0.69
C ARG A 24 20.55 2.10 -0.97
N LEU A 25 19.57 1.66 -1.77
CA LEU A 25 19.56 0.29 -2.28
C LEU A 25 20.86 0.02 -3.05
N SER A 26 21.47 -1.14 -2.79
CA SER A 26 22.61 -1.62 -3.54
C SER A 26 22.23 -1.82 -5.02
N GLY A 27 23.23 -1.86 -5.91
CA GLY A 27 22.98 -2.09 -7.33
C GLY A 27 22.25 -3.41 -7.62
N GLU A 28 22.47 -4.42 -6.78
CA GLU A 28 21.77 -5.72 -6.87
C GLU A 28 20.32 -5.63 -6.40
N GLN A 29 20.04 -4.94 -5.29
CA GLN A 29 18.68 -4.72 -4.81
C GLN A 29 17.82 -3.94 -5.82
N LYS A 30 18.43 -2.96 -6.51
CA LYS A 30 17.74 -2.21 -7.58
C LYS A 30 17.36 -3.10 -8.77
N ARG A 31 18.23 -4.04 -9.15
CA ARG A 31 17.97 -5.00 -10.24
C ARG A 31 16.91 -6.04 -9.86
N ALA A 32 16.87 -6.46 -8.59
CA ALA A 32 15.86 -7.39 -8.11
C ALA A 32 14.45 -6.80 -8.24
N MET A 33 14.26 -5.52 -7.90
CA MET A 33 12.97 -4.82 -8.04
C MET A 33 12.47 -4.73 -9.48
N THR A 34 13.37 -4.68 -10.47
CA THR A 34 12.97 -4.64 -11.88
C THR A 34 12.66 -6.02 -12.48
N ASN A 35 13.05 -7.10 -11.79
CA ASN A 35 12.83 -8.48 -12.22
C ASN A 35 11.62 -9.13 -11.54
N GLU A 36 10.89 -8.39 -10.70
CA GLU A 36 9.64 -8.88 -10.14
C GLU A 36 8.58 -8.96 -11.25
N PRO A 37 7.74 -10.01 -11.28
CA PRO A 37 6.64 -10.08 -12.21
C PRO A 37 5.71 -8.88 -11.99
N ALA A 38 5.14 -8.36 -13.07
CA ALA A 38 4.15 -7.29 -12.97
C ALA A 38 3.06 -7.72 -11.97
N PRO A 39 2.58 -6.79 -11.10
CA PRO A 39 1.43 -7.09 -10.27
C PRO A 39 0.29 -7.58 -11.17
N PRO A 40 -0.53 -8.54 -10.70
CA PRO A 40 -1.67 -8.97 -11.49
C PRO A 40 -2.49 -7.76 -11.87
N GLU A 41 -2.93 -7.70 -13.14
CA GLU A 41 -3.93 -6.72 -13.52
C GLU A 41 -5.07 -6.86 -12.53
N ARG A 42 -5.48 -5.73 -11.93
CA ARG A 42 -6.77 -5.72 -11.25
C ARG A 42 -7.78 -6.03 -12.32
N ARG A 43 -8.25 -7.29 -12.37
CA ARG A 43 -9.63 -7.52 -12.75
C ARG A 43 -10.38 -6.60 -11.82
N ASN A 44 -11.09 -5.62 -12.37
CA ASN A 44 -11.96 -4.79 -11.57
C ASN A 44 -12.67 -5.73 -10.59
N ASP A 45 -12.53 -5.48 -9.29
CA ASP A 45 -13.33 -6.13 -8.25
C ASP A 45 -14.79 -5.69 -8.47
N GLY A 46 -15.36 -6.17 -9.57
CA GLY A 46 -16.22 -5.43 -10.48
C GLY A 46 -16.46 -6.19 -11.80
N GLU A 47 -15.85 -7.37 -12.02
CA GLU A 47 -16.69 -8.48 -12.47
C GLU A 47 -17.81 -8.60 -11.45
N GLU A 48 -19.04 -8.39 -11.92
CA GLU A 48 -20.28 -8.15 -11.19
C GLU A 48 -20.75 -9.36 -10.36
N GLY A 49 -19.87 -9.99 -9.61
CA GLY A 49 -20.25 -10.67 -8.38
C GLY A 49 -20.63 -9.59 -7.38
N LYS A 50 -21.82 -9.00 -7.54
CA LYS A 50 -22.47 -8.23 -6.47
C LYS A 50 -22.32 -9.05 -5.20
N LEU A 51 -21.42 -8.64 -4.31
CA LEU A 51 -21.47 -9.12 -2.94
C LEU A 51 -22.92 -8.85 -2.51
N PRO A 52 -23.69 -9.89 -2.13
CA PRO A 52 -25.09 -9.70 -1.82
C PRO A 52 -25.22 -8.63 -0.73
N ASP A 53 -26.27 -7.82 -0.83
CA ASP A 53 -26.47 -6.74 0.15
C ASP A 53 -26.46 -7.37 1.55
N PRO A 54 -25.69 -6.85 2.51
CA PRO A 54 -25.68 -7.34 3.88
C PRO A 54 -27.07 -7.45 4.51
N LYS A 55 -28.05 -6.69 4.02
CA LYS A 55 -29.45 -6.77 4.42
C LYS A 55 -30.18 -7.98 3.83
N GLU A 56 -29.77 -8.49 2.67
CA GLU A 56 -30.34 -9.67 2.01
C GLU A 56 -29.81 -10.99 2.61
N VAL A 57 -28.62 -10.99 3.21
CA VAL A 57 -27.99 -12.19 3.82
C VAL A 57 -28.33 -12.38 5.30
N GLY A 58 -29.24 -11.57 5.86
CA GLY A 58 -29.49 -11.45 7.31
C GLY A 58 -30.71 -12.17 7.87
N GLU A 59 -31.41 -13.00 7.10
CA GLU A 59 -32.61 -13.74 7.59
C GLU A 59 -32.62 -15.24 7.24
N ALA A 60 -31.53 -15.80 6.70
CA ALA A 60 -31.33 -17.25 6.66
C ALA A 60 -30.21 -17.57 7.66
N GLY A 61 -30.60 -18.10 8.82
CA GLY A 61 -29.71 -18.43 9.94
C GLY A 61 -28.65 -19.49 9.66
#